data_AF-A0A3N5LP09-F1
#
_entry.id   AF-A0A3N5LP09-F1
#
_cell.length_a   1.000
_cell.length_b   1.000
_cell.length_c   1.000
_cell.angle_alpha   90.00
_cell.angle_beta   90.00
_cell.angle_gamma   90.00
#
_symmetry.space_group_name_H-M   'P 1'
#
loop_
_entity.id
_entity.type
_entity.pdbx_description
1 polymer ?
#
loop_
_entity_poly.entity_id
_entity_poly.type
_entity_poly.pdbx_seq_one_letter_code
_entity_poly.pdbx_strand_id
1 'polypeptide(L)'
;MKTIFILTIIILQTVSYSQNDKPCSAPEASQFDFWVGEWNAEWDGENGAIGTGTNTITKIIGSCAVQENFSTSDQTFIGTSLSVYSPARKMWLQTWVDNMGSYLDFTGGMEGDKMILSRKAKDKDGNNILQRMVFYNITKDNFDWNWEASKDDGKNWELKWKIKYKRKVS
;
A
#
# COMPACT_ATOMS: atom_id res chain seq x y z
N MET A 1 72.92 1.38 -28.91
CA MET A 1 71.86 1.72 -27.94
C MET A 1 70.58 2.01 -28.71
N LYS A 2 69.58 1.11 -28.65
CA LYS A 2 68.26 1.30 -29.28
C LYS A 2 67.25 1.50 -28.16
N THR A 3 66.75 2.72 -28.02
CA THR A 3 65.76 3.09 -27.00
C THR A 3 64.38 2.66 -27.48
N ILE A 4 63.75 1.71 -26.79
CA ILE A 4 62.38 1.26 -27.05
C ILE A 4 61.43 2.14 -26.24
N PHE A 5 60.53 2.87 -26.91
CA PHE A 5 59.44 3.59 -26.26
C PHE A 5 58.25 2.63 -26.09
N ILE A 6 57.88 2.32 -24.85
CA ILE A 6 56.65 1.61 -24.51
C ILE A 6 55.54 2.65 -24.43
N LEU A 7 54.59 2.57 -25.37
CA LEU A 7 53.41 3.42 -25.43
C LEU A 7 52.32 2.79 -24.54
N THR A 8 52.13 3.31 -23.33
CA THR A 8 51.08 2.86 -22.43
C THR A 8 49.73 3.44 -22.87
N ILE A 9 48.88 2.60 -23.46
CA ILE A 9 47.51 2.97 -23.84
C ILE A 9 46.63 2.90 -22.59
N ILE A 10 46.23 4.06 -22.08
CA ILE A 10 45.26 4.18 -20.99
C ILE A 10 43.85 4.11 -21.61
N ILE A 11 43.17 2.97 -21.43
CA ILE A 11 41.77 2.81 -21.82
C ILE A 11 40.90 3.50 -20.76
N LEU A 12 40.39 4.70 -21.05
CA LEU A 12 39.33 5.31 -20.25
C LEU A 12 38.05 4.48 -20.43
N GLN A 13 37.68 3.71 -19.41
CA GLN A 13 36.35 3.13 -19.35
C GLN A 13 35.35 4.23 -19.04
N THR A 14 34.56 4.62 -20.05
CA THR A 14 33.39 5.46 -19.85
C THR A 14 32.35 4.66 -19.07
N VAL A 15 32.18 4.96 -17.79
CA VAL A 15 31.07 4.44 -17.00
C VAL A 15 29.79 5.12 -17.51
N SER A 16 29.05 4.41 -18.36
CA SER A 16 27.74 4.86 -18.83
C SER A 16 26.70 4.70 -17.72
N TYR A 17 26.47 5.75 -16.93
CA TYR A 17 25.26 5.86 -16.11
C TYR A 17 24.09 6.24 -17.01
N SER A 18 23.46 5.26 -17.64
CA SER A 18 22.13 5.42 -18.22
C SER A 18 21.10 4.82 -17.27
N GLN A 19 20.76 5.55 -16.21
CA GLN A 19 19.48 5.37 -15.54
C GLN A 19 18.61 6.57 -15.91
N ASN A 20 17.94 6.44 -17.05
CA ASN A 20 16.66 7.12 -17.25
C ASN A 20 15.67 6.44 -16.29
N ASP A 21 15.81 6.70 -15.00
CA ASP A 21 14.86 6.20 -14.00
C ASP A 21 13.54 6.90 -14.31
N LYS A 22 12.62 6.13 -14.91
CA LYS A 22 11.26 6.61 -15.11
C LYS A 22 10.72 7.08 -13.75
N PRO A 23 9.95 8.17 -13.69
CA PRO A 23 9.29 8.55 -12.46
C PRO A 23 8.58 7.34 -11.83
N CYS A 24 8.74 7.18 -10.51
CA CYS A 24 8.12 6.10 -9.73
C CYS A 24 8.62 4.68 -10.07
N SER A 25 9.87 4.55 -10.53
CA SER A 25 10.53 3.26 -10.80
C SER A 25 11.31 2.67 -9.62
N ALA A 26 11.22 3.26 -8.42
CA ALA A 26 11.84 2.67 -7.23
C ALA A 26 11.31 1.24 -7.03
N PRO A 27 12.15 0.24 -6.70
CA PRO A 27 11.68 -1.14 -6.49
C PRO A 27 10.53 -1.23 -5.47
N GLU A 28 10.56 -0.40 -4.43
CA GLU A 28 9.53 -0.36 -3.40
C GLU A 28 8.19 0.19 -3.92
N ALA A 29 8.18 0.95 -5.01
CA ALA A 29 6.96 1.47 -5.63
C ALA A 29 6.10 0.36 -6.27
N SER A 30 6.64 -0.85 -6.46
CA SER A 30 5.86 -2.02 -6.90
C SER A 30 5.30 -2.86 -5.74
N GLN A 31 5.52 -2.46 -4.48
CA GLN A 31 5.05 -3.24 -3.32
C GLN A 31 3.53 -3.40 -3.27
N PHE A 32 2.76 -2.44 -3.79
CA PHE A 32 1.29 -2.55 -3.86
C PHE A 32 0.78 -3.34 -5.08
N ASP A 33 1.66 -3.90 -5.92
CA ASP A 33 1.23 -4.60 -7.14
C ASP A 33 0.37 -5.83 -6.85
N PHE A 34 0.51 -6.45 -5.67
CA PHE A 34 -0.37 -7.54 -5.25
C PHE A 34 -1.83 -7.11 -5.16
N TRP A 35 -2.09 -5.84 -4.83
CA TRP A 35 -3.42 -5.29 -4.56
C TRP A 35 -4.15 -4.88 -5.83
N VAL A 36 -3.42 -4.57 -6.91
CA VAL A 36 -3.99 -4.12 -8.18
C VAL A 36 -4.90 -5.19 -8.79
N GLY A 37 -6.09 -4.76 -9.22
CA GLY A 37 -7.13 -5.59 -9.81
C GLY A 37 -8.49 -5.43 -9.12
N GLU A 38 -9.39 -6.37 -9.42
CA GLU A 38 -10.74 -6.39 -8.88
C GLU A 38 -10.92 -7.52 -7.87
N TRP A 39 -11.60 -7.21 -6.78
CA TRP A 39 -11.77 -8.11 -5.65
C TRP A 39 -13.20 -8.14 -5.14
N ASN A 40 -13.58 -9.30 -4.64
CA ASN A 40 -14.71 -9.48 -3.74
C ASN A 40 -14.20 -9.40 -2.30
N ALA A 41 -14.89 -8.62 -1.48
CA ALA A 41 -14.64 -8.44 -0.05
C ALA A 41 -15.73 -9.16 0.74
N GLU A 42 -15.34 -9.88 1.79
CA GLU A 42 -16.24 -10.58 2.71
C GLU A 42 -15.79 -10.37 4.15
N TRP A 43 -16.72 -10.11 5.07
CA TRP A 43 -16.44 -9.96 6.49
C TRP A 43 -17.60 -10.47 7.35
N ASP A 44 -17.29 -10.77 8.61
CA ASP A 44 -18.30 -11.09 9.61
C ASP A 44 -19.04 -9.81 10.01
N GLY A 45 -20.33 -9.76 9.71
CA GLY A 45 -21.23 -8.66 10.06
C GLY A 45 -21.92 -8.87 11.41
N GLU A 46 -22.87 -7.98 11.72
CA GLU A 46 -23.62 -8.06 12.98
C GLU A 46 -24.54 -9.28 13.02
N ASN A 47 -24.72 -9.85 14.23
CA ASN A 47 -25.64 -10.96 14.49
C ASN A 47 -25.42 -12.20 13.61
N GLY A 48 -24.18 -12.42 13.16
CA GLY A 48 -23.81 -13.55 12.30
C GLY A 48 -24.16 -13.38 10.83
N ALA A 49 -24.61 -12.18 10.41
CA ALA A 49 -24.73 -11.85 8.99
C ALA A 49 -23.34 -11.80 8.33
N ILE A 50 -23.29 -12.04 7.03
CA ILE A 50 -22.06 -11.88 6.24
C ILE A 50 -22.16 -10.57 5.46
N GLY A 51 -21.23 -9.67 5.72
CA GLY A 51 -21.05 -8.46 4.94
C GLY A 51 -20.26 -8.77 3.67
N THR A 52 -20.66 -8.15 2.56
CA THR A 52 -19.98 -8.32 1.27
C THR A 52 -19.81 -6.98 0.57
N GLY A 53 -18.79 -6.89 -0.27
CA GLY A 53 -18.54 -5.72 -1.10
C GLY A 53 -17.58 -6.03 -2.23
N THR A 54 -17.20 -4.98 -2.97
CA THR A 54 -16.20 -5.06 -4.02
C THR A 54 -15.16 -3.99 -3.84
N ASN A 55 -13.96 -4.27 -4.32
CA ASN A 55 -12.87 -3.31 -4.31
C ASN A 55 -12.13 -3.36 -5.65
N THR A 56 -11.97 -2.20 -6.28
CA THR A 56 -11.30 -2.05 -7.57
C THR A 56 -10.07 -1.18 -7.40
N ILE A 57 -8.90 -1.74 -7.68
CA ILE A 57 -7.62 -1.09 -7.49
C ILE A 57 -6.91 -0.95 -8.83
N THR A 58 -6.55 0.29 -9.19
CA THR A 58 -5.91 0.62 -10.46
C THR A 58 -4.65 1.44 -10.25
N LYS A 59 -3.69 1.31 -11.17
CA LYS A 59 -2.56 2.23 -11.28
C LYS A 59 -3.00 3.43 -12.13
N ILE A 60 -2.79 4.64 -11.60
CA ILE A 60 -3.12 5.90 -12.26
C ILE A 60 -1.89 6.81 -12.33
N ILE A 61 -1.99 7.95 -13.02
CA ILE A 61 -0.92 8.96 -13.14
C ILE A 61 0.41 8.32 -13.59
N GLY A 62 0.38 7.60 -14.72
CA GLY A 62 1.57 6.94 -15.26
C GLY A 62 2.19 5.89 -14.33
N SER A 63 1.37 5.21 -13.53
CA SER A 63 1.77 4.22 -12.51
C SER A 63 2.44 4.79 -11.25
N CYS A 64 2.41 6.11 -11.05
CA CYS A 64 2.94 6.75 -9.85
C CYS A 64 2.00 6.70 -8.64
N ALA A 65 0.71 6.44 -8.87
CA ALA A 65 -0.28 6.33 -7.80
C ALA A 65 -1.15 5.09 -7.98
N VAL A 66 -1.54 4.50 -6.87
CA VAL A 66 -2.52 3.41 -6.80
C VAL A 66 -3.81 4.00 -6.26
N GLN A 67 -4.90 3.86 -7.03
CA GLN A 67 -6.22 4.28 -6.63
C GLN A 67 -7.06 3.07 -6.26
N GLU A 68 -7.74 3.15 -5.12
CA GLU A 68 -8.72 2.19 -4.64
C GLU A 68 -10.14 2.74 -4.82
N ASN A 69 -11.11 1.89 -5.12
CA ASN A 69 -12.53 2.19 -5.04
C ASN A 69 -13.25 1.01 -4.37
N PHE A 70 -13.70 1.20 -3.14
CA PHE A 70 -14.42 0.20 -2.35
C PHE A 70 -15.90 0.56 -2.28
N SER A 71 -16.76 -0.47 -2.36
CA SER A 71 -18.20 -0.34 -2.13
C SER A 71 -18.73 -1.58 -1.45
N THR A 72 -19.59 -1.41 -0.44
CA THR A 72 -20.43 -2.50 0.06
C THR A 72 -21.43 -2.93 -1.01
N SER A 73 -21.90 -4.18 -0.95
CA SER A 73 -22.84 -4.74 -1.95
C SER A 73 -24.19 -4.04 -1.97
N ASP A 74 -24.63 -3.51 -0.82
CA ASP A 74 -25.84 -2.69 -0.69
C ASP A 74 -25.61 -1.21 -1.06
N GLN A 75 -24.36 -0.84 -1.41
CA GLN A 75 -23.93 0.50 -1.80
C GLN A 75 -24.18 1.59 -0.74
N THR A 76 -24.36 1.20 0.53
CA THR A 76 -24.55 2.16 1.63
C THR A 76 -23.23 2.80 2.07
N PHE A 77 -22.11 2.08 1.92
CA PHE A 77 -20.78 2.59 2.23
C PHE A 77 -19.86 2.49 1.02
N ILE A 78 -19.30 3.64 0.63
CA ILE A 78 -18.45 3.79 -0.54
C ILE A 78 -17.25 4.66 -0.16
N GLY A 79 -16.06 4.26 -0.54
CA GLY A 79 -14.85 5.05 -0.32
C GLY A 79 -13.78 4.82 -1.38
N THR A 80 -12.81 5.73 -1.39
CA THR A 80 -11.66 5.68 -2.30
C THR A 80 -10.40 6.06 -1.55
N SER A 81 -9.28 5.49 -1.97
CA SER A 81 -7.97 5.91 -1.52
C SER A 81 -7.03 6.21 -2.66
N LEU A 82 -6.05 7.07 -2.38
CA LEU A 82 -4.88 7.32 -3.22
C LEU A 82 -3.62 6.98 -2.45
N SER A 83 -2.81 6.09 -3.01
CA SER A 83 -1.55 5.63 -2.43
C SER A 83 -0.38 5.99 -3.33
N VAL A 84 0.67 6.59 -2.76
CA VAL A 84 1.91 6.94 -3.46
C VAL A 84 3.12 6.48 -2.66
N TYR A 85 4.12 5.92 -3.33
CA TYR A 85 5.41 5.67 -2.70
C TYR A 85 6.24 6.96 -2.72
N SER A 86 6.78 7.36 -1.58
CA SER A 86 7.69 8.50 -1.47
C SER A 86 9.13 8.02 -1.33
N PRO A 87 9.98 8.11 -2.38
CA PRO A 87 11.39 7.75 -2.26
C PRO A 87 12.14 8.59 -1.22
N ALA A 88 11.75 9.85 -1.04
CA ALA A 88 12.35 10.75 -0.06
C ALA A 88 12.07 10.33 1.39
N ARG A 89 10.87 9.81 1.67
CA ARG A 89 10.48 9.33 3.00
C ARG A 89 10.69 7.81 3.17
N LYS A 90 11.00 7.10 2.08
CA LYS A 90 11.13 5.64 1.99
C LYS A 90 9.91 4.89 2.53
N MET A 91 8.72 5.41 2.24
CA MET A 91 7.45 4.86 2.71
C MET A 91 6.32 5.19 1.75
N TRP A 92 5.28 4.38 1.82
CA TRP A 92 3.98 4.67 1.23
C TRP A 92 3.26 5.74 2.03
N LEU A 93 2.58 6.63 1.32
CA LEU A 93 1.64 7.61 1.85
C LEU A 93 0.29 7.28 1.23
N GLN A 94 -0.76 7.13 2.04
CA GLN A 94 -2.10 6.85 1.56
C GLN A 94 -3.10 7.81 2.19
N THR A 95 -4.02 8.31 1.39
CA THR A 95 -5.20 9.05 1.87
C THR A 95 -6.45 8.27 1.52
N TRP A 96 -7.34 8.06 2.48
CA TRP A 96 -8.68 7.49 2.30
C TRP A 96 -9.74 8.57 2.54
N VAL A 97 -10.80 8.54 1.73
CA VAL A 97 -12.05 9.31 1.92
C VAL A 97 -13.27 8.43 1.65
N ASP A 98 -14.39 8.72 2.30
CA ASP A 98 -15.64 7.98 2.12
C ASP A 98 -16.89 8.87 2.15
N ASN A 99 -18.02 8.27 1.77
CA ASN A 99 -19.33 8.90 1.76
C ASN A 99 -19.91 9.19 3.16
N MET A 100 -19.21 8.82 4.23
CA MET A 100 -19.52 9.21 5.61
C MET A 100 -18.77 10.47 6.05
N GLY A 101 -17.93 11.04 5.17
CA GLY A 101 -17.18 12.27 5.43
C GLY A 101 -15.84 12.04 6.13
N SER A 102 -15.33 10.80 6.16
CA SER A 102 -14.02 10.53 6.74
C SER A 102 -12.90 11.04 5.84
N TYR A 103 -11.80 11.45 6.47
CA TYR A 103 -10.50 11.67 5.85
C TYR A 103 -9.44 11.01 6.74
N LEU A 104 -8.70 10.05 6.18
CA LEU A 104 -7.69 9.29 6.92
C LEU A 104 -6.36 9.33 6.16
N ASP A 105 -5.27 9.56 6.89
CA ASP A 105 -3.92 9.80 6.38
C ASP A 105 -2.94 8.77 6.93
N PHE A 106 -2.58 7.77 6.12
CA PHE A 106 -1.71 6.68 6.54
C PHE A 106 -0.31 6.79 5.94
N THR A 107 0.63 6.19 6.66
CA THR A 107 2.01 6.01 6.21
C THR A 107 2.51 4.63 6.57
N GLY A 108 3.39 4.04 5.78
CA GLY A 108 4.02 2.76 6.12
C GLY A 108 4.62 2.04 4.92
N GLY A 109 4.57 0.72 4.91
CA GLY A 109 5.15 -0.08 3.83
C GLY A 109 5.15 -1.57 4.13
N MET A 110 5.89 -2.31 3.31
CA MET A 110 6.10 -3.74 3.55
C MET A 110 7.00 -3.97 4.77
N GLU A 111 6.52 -4.80 5.69
CA GLU A 111 7.23 -5.31 6.85
C GLU A 111 7.19 -6.85 6.79
N GLY A 112 8.27 -7.45 6.28
CA GLY A 112 8.30 -8.89 6.00
C GLY A 112 7.32 -9.26 4.87
N ASP A 113 6.35 -10.11 5.20
CA ASP A 113 5.30 -10.59 4.28
C ASP A 113 3.98 -9.81 4.38
N LYS A 114 3.97 -8.71 5.14
CA LYS A 114 2.78 -7.87 5.37
C LYS A 114 2.97 -6.47 4.84
N MET A 115 1.93 -5.87 4.28
CA MET A 115 1.87 -4.42 4.06
C MET A 115 1.18 -3.80 5.27
N ILE A 116 1.83 -2.84 5.93
CA ILE A 116 1.28 -2.17 7.12
C ILE A 116 1.27 -0.67 6.88
N LEU A 117 0.10 -0.05 6.96
CA LEU A 117 -0.09 1.40 6.87
C LEU A 117 -0.72 1.90 8.16
N SER A 118 -0.05 2.82 8.85
CA SER A 118 -0.46 3.30 10.17
C SER A 118 -0.71 4.80 10.18
N ARG A 119 -1.53 5.26 11.13
CA ARG A 119 -1.80 6.67 11.39
C ARG A 119 -1.98 6.95 12.88
N LYS A 120 -1.81 8.22 13.24
CA LYS A 120 -2.23 8.75 14.54
C LYS A 120 -3.58 9.43 14.38
N ALA A 121 -4.46 9.25 15.36
CA ALA A 121 -5.80 9.81 15.35
C ALA A 121 -6.23 10.21 16.76
N LYS A 122 -7.43 10.78 16.84
CA LYS A 122 -8.17 10.96 18.08
C LYS A 122 -9.38 10.04 18.09
N ASP A 123 -9.68 9.44 19.23
CA ASP A 123 -10.96 8.75 19.42
C ASP A 123 -12.10 9.76 19.67
N LYS A 124 -13.32 9.23 19.83
CA LYS A 124 -14.52 10.05 20.10
C LYS A 124 -14.43 10.89 21.37
N ASP A 125 -13.57 10.50 22.31
CA ASP A 125 -13.38 11.16 23.60
C ASP A 125 -12.17 12.11 23.57
N GLY A 126 -11.49 12.25 22.41
CA GLY A 126 -10.35 13.14 22.21
C GLY A 126 -8.99 12.55 22.62
N ASN A 127 -8.95 11.28 23.01
CA ASN A 127 -7.71 10.60 23.39
C ASN A 127 -6.89 10.22 22.16
N ASN A 128 -5.56 10.19 22.29
CA ASN A 128 -4.70 9.69 21.23
C ASN A 128 -4.96 8.20 20.99
N ILE A 129 -5.06 7.81 19.72
CA ILE A 129 -5.17 6.42 19.32
C ILE A 129 -4.30 6.19 18.09
N LEU A 130 -3.69 5.01 17.99
CA LEU A 130 -3.07 4.54 16.75
C LEU A 130 -4.07 3.69 15.99
N GLN A 131 -4.09 3.83 14.68
CA GLN A 131 -4.88 2.98 13.79
C GLN A 131 -3.96 2.45 12.70
N ARG A 132 -4.19 1.22 12.26
CA ARG A 132 -3.45 0.65 11.13
C ARG A 132 -4.29 -0.27 10.27
N MET A 133 -3.90 -0.32 9.01
CA MET A 133 -4.28 -1.34 8.05
C MET A 133 -3.17 -2.37 7.97
N VAL A 134 -3.52 -3.65 8.07
CA VAL A 134 -2.58 -4.77 7.94
C VAL A 134 -3.07 -5.67 6.83
N PHE A 135 -2.34 -5.74 5.73
CA PHE A 135 -2.57 -6.68 4.64
C PHE A 135 -1.62 -7.87 4.84
N TYR A 136 -2.14 -9.09 4.85
CA TYR A 136 -1.36 -10.29 5.13
C TYR A 136 -1.98 -11.52 4.44
N ASN A 137 -1.31 -12.68 4.53
CA ASN A 137 -1.66 -13.86 3.74
C ASN A 137 -1.74 -13.54 2.24
N ILE A 138 -0.83 -12.69 1.77
CA ILE A 138 -0.86 -12.14 0.41
C ILE A 138 -0.45 -13.23 -0.58
N THR A 139 -1.36 -13.53 -1.51
CA THR A 139 -1.11 -14.38 -2.66
C THR A 139 -1.58 -13.66 -3.93
N LYS A 140 -1.46 -14.33 -5.09
CA LYS A 140 -1.98 -13.78 -6.34
C LYS A 140 -3.49 -13.52 -6.30
N ASP A 141 -4.25 -14.40 -5.65
CA ASP A 141 -5.72 -14.43 -5.78
C ASP A 141 -6.47 -14.18 -4.47
N ASN A 142 -5.75 -14.00 -3.36
CA ASN A 142 -6.34 -13.66 -2.07
C ASN A 142 -5.36 -12.89 -1.18
N PHE A 143 -5.93 -12.14 -0.24
CA PHE A 143 -5.24 -11.61 0.93
C PHE A 143 -6.28 -11.35 2.03
N ASP A 144 -5.82 -11.25 3.27
CA ASP A 144 -6.61 -10.76 4.40
C ASP A 144 -6.23 -9.31 4.71
N TRP A 145 -7.21 -8.52 5.13
CA TRP A 145 -7.03 -7.14 5.55
C TRP A 145 -7.63 -6.94 6.94
N ASN A 146 -6.86 -6.35 7.86
CA ASN A 146 -7.34 -5.95 9.17
C ASN A 146 -7.31 -4.43 9.33
N TRP A 147 -8.38 -3.90 9.93
CA TRP A 147 -8.40 -2.62 10.61
C TRP A 147 -8.12 -2.85 12.09
N GLU A 148 -7.04 -2.26 12.60
CA GLU A 148 -6.62 -2.43 13.99
C GLU A 148 -6.43 -1.08 14.67
N ALA A 149 -6.68 -1.05 15.98
CA ALA A 149 -6.48 0.14 16.78
C ALA A 149 -5.68 -0.17 18.06
N SER A 150 -4.91 0.80 18.53
CA SER A 150 -4.15 0.70 19.77
C SER A 150 -4.30 1.95 20.61
N LYS A 151 -4.56 1.77 21.90
CA LYS A 151 -4.68 2.83 22.91
C LYS A 151 -3.44 2.97 23.81
N ASP A 152 -2.42 2.14 23.56
CA ASP A 152 -1.23 2.04 24.41
C ASP A 152 0.07 2.16 23.59
N ASP A 153 0.05 3.05 22.59
CA ASP A 153 1.17 3.33 21.68
C ASP A 153 1.71 2.09 20.95
N GLY A 154 0.81 1.20 20.55
CA GLY A 154 1.12 0.05 19.71
C GLY A 154 1.65 -1.17 20.47
N LYS A 155 1.60 -1.17 21.81
CA LYS A 155 1.95 -2.34 22.61
C LYS A 155 0.94 -3.46 22.44
N ASN A 156 -0.34 -3.12 22.40
CA ASN A 156 -1.43 -4.04 22.10
C ASN A 156 -2.29 -3.48 20.97
N TRP A 157 -2.78 -4.38 20.11
CA TRP A 157 -3.63 -4.04 18.96
C TRP A 157 -4.95 -4.79 19.06
N GLU A 158 -6.05 -4.04 19.04
CA GLU A 158 -7.40 -4.56 18.98
C GLU A 158 -7.84 -4.67 17.51
N LEU A 159 -8.26 -5.86 17.09
CA LEU A 159 -8.89 -6.06 15.79
C LEU A 159 -10.28 -5.41 15.80
N LYS A 160 -10.47 -4.40 14.95
CA LYS A 160 -11.75 -3.67 14.83
C LYS A 160 -12.58 -4.18 13.66
N TRP A 161 -11.91 -4.58 12.58
CA TRP A 161 -12.58 -5.14 11.40
C TRP A 161 -11.61 -6.03 10.65
N LYS A 162 -12.10 -7.14 10.12
CA LYS A 162 -11.36 -8.05 9.26
C LYS A 162 -12.13 -8.28 7.97
N ILE A 163 -11.45 -8.15 6.85
CA ILE A 163 -12.00 -8.40 5.51
C ILE A 163 -11.13 -9.46 4.84
N LYS A 164 -11.78 -10.47 4.26
CA LYS A 164 -11.15 -11.43 3.35
C LYS A 164 -11.35 -10.96 1.93
N TYR A 165 -10.26 -10.84 1.18
CA TYR A 165 -10.30 -10.49 -0.23
C TYR A 165 -10.04 -11.72 -1.09
N LYS A 166 -10.90 -11.91 -2.09
CA LYS A 166 -10.73 -12.90 -3.15
C LYS A 166 -10.81 -12.21 -4.49
N ARG A 167 -9.86 -12.50 -5.39
CA ARG A 167 -9.84 -11.92 -6.72
C ARG A 167 -11.12 -12.29 -7.47
N LYS A 168 -11.70 -11.33 -8.21
CA LYS A 168 -12.82 -11.64 -9.09
C LYS A 168 -12.33 -12.54 -10.22
N VAL A 169 -13.02 -13.65 -10.43
CA VAL A 169 -12.82 -14.51 -11.60
C VAL A 169 -13.64 -13.90 -12.73
N SER A 170 -12.96 -13.52 -13.81
CA SER A 170 -13.57 -13.09 -15.07
C SER A 170 -14.22 -14.26 -15.81
#